data_AF-A0A2D8XD48-F1
#
_entry.id   AF-A0A2D8XD48-F1
#
_cell.length_a   1.000
_cell.length_b   1.000
_cell.length_c   1.000
_cell.angle_alpha   90.00
_cell.angle_beta   90.00
_cell.angle_gamma   90.00
#
_symmetry.space_group_name_H-M   'P 1'
#
loop_
_entity.id
_entity.type
_entity.pdbx_description
1 polymer ?
#
loop_
_entity_poly.entity_id
_entity_poly.type
_entity_poly.pdbx_seq_one_letter_code
_entity_poly.pdbx_strand_id
1 'polypeptide(L)' 'MTKLIFMWMVLCGVVEPMGEQNDDRELYVLSIENAEGKTKVMEHAYKEEIYEYIESGSFEYNDFLPIVND' A
#
# COMPACT_ATOMS: atom_id res chain seq x y z
N MET A 1 -9.94 4.07 -13.78
CA MET A 1 -9.53 5.31 -13.09
C MET A 1 -8.42 5.02 -12.10
N THR A 2 -8.63 4.02 -11.24
CA THR A 2 -7.70 3.43 -10.25
C THR A 2 -6.27 3.20 -10.77
N LYS A 3 -6.11 2.62 -11.97
CA LYS A 3 -4.79 2.40 -12.59
C LYS A 3 -3.98 3.69 -12.84
N LEU A 4 -4.65 4.78 -13.22
CA LEU A 4 -4.00 6.08 -13.46
C LEU A 4 -3.59 6.73 -12.14
N ILE A 5 -4.46 6.65 -11.13
CA ILE A 5 -4.17 7.16 -9.78
C ILE A 5 -3.00 6.39 -9.16
N PHE A 6 -3.00 5.06 -9.28
CA PHE A 6 -1.86 4.24 -8.86
C PHE A 6 -0.56 4.65 -9.53
N MET A 7 -0.56 4.83 -10.87
CA MET A 7 0.63 5.27 -11.58
C MET A 7 1.09 6.65 -11.12
N TRP A 8 0.16 7.57 -10.85
CA TRP A 8 0.46 8.88 -10.28
C TRP A 8 1.06 8.78 -8.86
N MET A 9 0.50 7.91 -8.01
CA MET A 9 1.05 7.63 -6.67
C MET A 9 2.46 7.06 -6.74
N VAL A 10 2.76 6.19 -7.70
CA VAL A 10 4.12 5.69 -7.95
C VAL A 10 5.06 6.83 -8.36
N LEU A 11 4.63 7.70 -9.27
CA LEU A 11 5.43 8.86 -9.70
C LEU A 11 5.68 9.87 -8.57
N CYS A 12 4.75 10.01 -7.64
CA CYS A 12 4.87 10.88 -6.48
C CYS A 12 5.66 10.26 -5.31
N GLY A 13 6.07 8.98 -5.40
CA GLY A 13 6.72 8.27 -4.28
C GLY A 13 5.77 7.91 -3.14
N VAL A 14 4.45 8.00 -3.37
CA VAL A 14 3.42 7.54 -2.43
C VAL A 14 3.33 6.02 -2.44
N VAL A 15 3.59 5.39 -3.60
CA VAL A 15 3.69 3.94 -3.75
C VAL A 15 5.07 3.59 -4.31
N GLU A 16 5.80 2.73 -3.63
CA GLU A 16 7.12 2.29 -4.07
C GLU A 16 7.15 0.77 -4.21
N PRO A 17 7.70 0.21 -5.31
CA PRO A 17 7.89 -1.23 -5.41
C PRO A 17 8.93 -1.66 -4.36
N MET A 18 8.59 -2.70 -3.58
CA MET A 18 9.48 -3.19 -2.53
C MET A 18 10.66 -4.00 -3.10
N GLY A 19 10.53 -4.48 -4.36
CA GLY A 19 11.49 -5.39 -4.97
C GLY A 19 11.42 -6.82 -4.42
N GLU A 20 10.40 -7.09 -3.61
CA GLU A 20 10.09 -8.39 -3.02
C GLU A 20 8.77 -8.92 -3.55
N GLN A 21 8.65 -10.25 -3.59
CA GLN A 21 7.45 -10.96 -4.02
C GLN A 21 6.99 -11.89 -2.90
N ASN A 22 5.68 -12.00 -2.71
CA ASN A 22 5.07 -13.05 -1.89
C ASN A 22 4.00 -13.79 -2.71
N ASP A 23 4.07 -15.12 -2.77
CA ASP A 23 3.18 -15.96 -3.59
C ASP A 23 3.03 -15.46 -5.05
N ASP A 24 4.17 -15.20 -5.73
CA ASP A 24 4.23 -14.65 -7.09
C ASP A 24 3.56 -13.26 -7.28
N ARG A 25 3.22 -12.57 -6.18
CA ARG A 25 2.67 -11.22 -6.20
C ARG A 25 3.71 -10.21 -5.75
N GLU A 26 3.84 -9.13 -6.53
CA GLU A 26 4.68 -7.98 -6.20
C GLU A 26 4.17 -7.28 -4.94
N LEU A 27 5.09 -6.95 -4.05
CA LEU A 27 4.83 -6.17 -2.86
C LEU A 27 5.22 -4.71 -3.07
N TYR A 28 4.48 -3.84 -2.39
CA TYR A 28 4.65 -2.40 -2.46
C TYR A 28 4.68 -1.80 -1.05
N VAL A 29 5.33 -0.65 -0.95
CA VAL A 29 5.26 0.23 0.21
C VAL A 29 4.31 1.37 -0.14
N LEU A 30 3.33 1.64 0.73
CA LEU A 30 2.34 2.69 0.58
C LEU A 30 2.51 3.73 1.70
N SER A 31 2.77 4.98 1.35
CA SER A 31 2.99 6.09 2.26
C SER A 31 1.80 7.07 2.21
N ILE A 32 0.92 7.03 3.20
CA ILE A 32 -0.28 7.89 3.26
C ILE A 32 -0.07 9.00 4.29
N GLU A 33 -0.24 10.25 3.89
CA GLU A 33 -0.28 11.38 4.80
C GLU A 33 -1.71 11.61 5.33
N ASN A 34 -1.86 11.73 6.65
CA ASN A 34 -3.13 12.10 7.25
C ASN A 34 -3.34 13.64 7.22
N ALA A 35 -4.55 14.10 7.53
CA ALA A 35 -4.89 15.53 7.56
C ALA A 35 -4.08 16.35 8.59
N GLU A 36 -3.36 15.70 9.52
CA GLU A 36 -2.48 16.33 10.50
C GLU A 36 -1.02 16.38 10.01
N GLY A 37 -0.73 15.98 8.77
CA GLY A 37 0.62 15.94 8.21
C GLY A 37 1.49 14.79 8.72
N LYS A 38 0.90 13.76 9.33
CA LYS A 38 1.62 12.55 9.76
C LYS A 38 1.55 11.51 8.65
N THR A 39 2.71 11.05 8.21
CA THR A 39 2.84 9.95 7.26
C THR A 39 2.69 8.61 7.98
N LYS A 40 1.77 7.78 7.52
CA LYS A 40 1.66 6.37 7.86
C LYS A 40 2.20 5.56 6.68
N VAL A 41 3.17 4.69 6.97
CA VAL A 41 3.77 3.79 5.98
C VAL A 41 3.20 2.39 6.19
N MET A 42 2.66 1.80 5.13
CA MET A 42 2.24 0.41 5.07
C MET A 42 3.23 -0.34 4.18
N GLU A 43 4.00 -1.24 4.76
CA GLU A 43 4.91 -2.12 4.03
C GLU A 43 4.16 -3.38 3.58
N HIS A 44 4.73 -4.15 2.63
CA HIS A 44 4.16 -5.42 2.14
C HIS A 44 2.71 -5.34 1.63
N ALA A 45 2.29 -4.19 1.10
CA ALA A 45 0.96 -4.02 0.52
C ALA A 45 0.87 -4.68 -0.86
N TYR A 46 -0.22 -5.40 -1.12
CA TYR A 46 -0.50 -5.90 -2.46
C TYR A 46 -1.08 -4.81 -3.34
N LYS A 47 -0.87 -4.97 -4.65
CA LYS A 47 -1.43 -4.06 -5.65
C LYS A 47 -2.96 -3.98 -5.59
N GLU A 48 -3.64 -5.09 -5.33
CA GLU A 48 -5.09 -5.12 -5.17
C GLU A 48 -5.56 -4.32 -3.95
N GLU A 49 -4.86 -4.39 -2.82
CA GLU A 49 -5.18 -3.62 -1.60
C GLU A 49 -5.01 -2.11 -1.84
N ILE A 50 -3.97 -1.72 -2.58
CA ILE A 50 -3.78 -0.32 -2.97
C ILE A 50 -4.91 0.14 -3.90
N TYR A 51 -5.38 -0.73 -4.80
CA TYR A 51 -6.51 -0.41 -5.68
C TYR A 51 -7.80 -0.23 -4.89
N GLU A 52 -8.07 -1.11 -3.94
CA GLU A 52 -9.22 -0.99 -3.04
C GLU A 52 -9.14 0.29 -2.21
N TYR A 53 -7.96 0.66 -1.71
CA TYR A 53 -7.77 1.92 -0.99
C TYR A 53 -8.08 3.14 -1.87
N ILE A 54 -7.64 3.13 -3.14
CA ILE A 54 -7.95 4.23 -4.07
C ILE A 54 -9.46 4.35 -4.31
N GLU A 55 -10.20 3.23 -4.30
CA GLU A 55 -11.64 3.22 -4.58
C GLU A 55 -12.50 3.50 -3.34
N SER A 56 -12.12 2.96 -2.18
CA SER A 56 -12.89 3.03 -0.93
C SER A 56 -12.43 4.16 0.00
N GLY A 57 -11.17 4.58 -0.09
CA GLY A 57 -10.51 5.48 0.87
C GLY A 57 -10.08 4.79 2.18
N SER A 58 -10.33 3.49 2.31
CA SER A 58 -9.91 2.67 3.46
C SER A 58 -8.88 1.63 3.03
N PHE A 59 -7.81 1.48 3.80
CA PHE A 59 -6.83 0.43 3.60
C PHE A 59 -7.05 -0.64 4.67
N GLU A 60 -7.61 -1.78 4.28
CA GLU A 60 -7.72 -2.95 5.16
C GLU A 60 -6.48 -3.82 4.96
N TYR A 61 -5.67 -3.96 6.00
CA TYR A 61 -4.60 -4.94 5.99
C TYR A 61 -5.27 -6.30 6.18
N ASN A 62 -5.00 -7.28 5.32
CA ASN A 62 -5.36 -8.65 5.67
C ASN A 62 -4.55 -9.05 6.92
N ASP A 63 -5.18 -9.03 8.10
CA ASP A 63 -4.64 -9.42 9.42
C ASP A 63 -4.19 -10.90 9.49
N PHE A 64 -3.99 -11.58 8.35
CA PHE A 64 -3.53 -12.97 8.27
C PHE A 64 -2.03 -13.16 8.55
N LEU A 65 -1.27 -12.09 8.76
CA LEU A 65 0.09 -12.22 9.29
C LEU A 65 0.01 -12.30 10.82
N PRO A 66 0.47 -13.40 11.45
CA PRO A 66 0.54 -13.45 12.90
C PRO A 66 1.46 -12.32 13.36
N ILE A 67 0.93 -11.46 14.24
CA ILE A 67 1.73 -10.49 14.98
C ILE A 67 2.76 -11.32 15.75
N VAL A 68 4.00 -11.39 15.24
CA VAL A 68 5.12 -11.89 16.02
C VAL A 68 5.42 -10.80 17.04
N ASN A 69 4.76 -10.88 18.20
CA ASN A 69 5.21 -10.17 19.39
C ASN A 69 6.52 -10.82 19.83
N ASP A 70 7.61 -10.07 19.72
CA ASP A 70 8.90 -10.39 20.35
C ASP A 70 8.79 -10.26 21.88
#